data_AF-A0A6A4AMS7-F1
#
_entry.id   AF-A0A6A4AMS7-F1
#
_cell.length_a   1.000
_cell.length_b   1.000
_cell.length_c   1.000
_cell.angle_alpha   90.00
_cell.angle_beta   90.00
_cell.angle_gamma   90.00
#
_symmetry.space_group_name_H-M   'P 1'
#
loop_
_entity.id
_entity.type
_entity.pdbx_description
1 polymer ?
#
loop_
_entity_poly.entity_id
_entity_poly.type
_entity_poly.pdbx_seq_one_letter_code
_entity_poly.pdbx_strand_id
1 'polypeptide(L)'
;MLTKLETRFKDRALNQILLAAMKFPSMEKAAITIQTKRIQGYVANNESPEKVFEWLNLDNVGDKLLIDPLFTKWMEYAKDFNQKNPKHQESWFTPIRMKYNPEPVMRMIKSAMNDPSIVKIAKLVERERSKYWLDQKDPPRHVFHFLDLNKAGEKTLASSDFKVWAKYLNDFNH
;
A
#
# COMPACT_ATOMS: atom_id res chain seq x y z
N MET A 1 -19.44 22.39 -12.01
CA MET A 1 -18.26 21.94 -12.77
C MET A 1 -17.88 20.51 -12.45
N LEU A 2 -17.68 20.15 -11.17
CA LEU A 2 -17.30 18.79 -10.75
C LEU A 2 -18.23 17.70 -11.31
N THR A 3 -19.54 17.88 -11.15
CA THR A 3 -20.57 16.96 -11.65
C THR A 3 -20.52 16.74 -13.16
N LYS A 4 -20.18 17.77 -13.95
CA LYS A 4 -20.00 17.64 -15.41
C LYS A 4 -18.73 16.85 -15.78
N LEU A 5 -17.65 17.00 -15.00
CA LEU A 5 -16.43 16.21 -15.20
C LEU A 5 -16.66 14.75 -14.82
N GLU A 6 -17.38 14.49 -13.71
CA GLU A 6 -17.74 13.14 -13.26
C GLU A 6 -18.64 12.41 -14.26
N THR A 7 -19.53 13.12 -14.97
CA THR A 7 -20.33 12.50 -16.05
C THR A 7 -19.51 12.09 -17.27
N ARG A 8 -18.34 12.70 -17.49
CA ARG A 8 -17.50 12.46 -18.67
C ARG A 8 -16.33 11.50 -18.40
N PHE A 9 -15.77 11.55 -17.19
CA PHE A 9 -14.63 10.75 -16.79
C PHE A 9 -14.98 9.99 -15.52
N LYS A 10 -15.10 8.66 -15.64
CA LYS A 10 -15.36 7.78 -14.51
C LYS A 10 -14.11 7.55 -13.68
N ASP A 11 -14.28 7.62 -12.37
CA ASP A 11 -13.38 7.15 -11.33
C ASP A 11 -11.89 7.31 -11.64
N ARG A 12 -11.24 6.22 -12.08
CA ARG A 12 -9.80 6.19 -12.36
C ARG A 12 -9.35 7.26 -13.36
N ALA A 13 -10.08 7.44 -14.47
CA ALA A 13 -9.70 8.41 -15.50
C ALA A 13 -9.72 9.85 -14.96
N LEU A 14 -10.70 10.18 -14.12
CA LEU A 14 -10.77 11.51 -13.50
C LEU A 14 -9.65 11.71 -12.48
N ASN A 15 -9.32 10.72 -11.65
CA ASN A 15 -8.20 10.85 -10.72
C ASN A 15 -6.85 10.97 -11.46
N GLN A 16 -6.67 10.31 -12.60
CA GLN A 16 -5.48 10.50 -13.44
C GLN A 16 -5.38 11.94 -13.98
N ILE A 17 -6.49 12.53 -14.43
CA ILE A 17 -6.53 13.93 -14.85
C ILE A 17 -6.18 14.86 -13.67
N LEU A 18 -6.70 14.59 -12.48
CA LEU A 18 -6.42 15.39 -11.28
C LEU A 18 -4.94 15.30 -10.88
N LEU A 19 -4.36 14.10 -10.88
CA LEU A 19 -2.93 13.90 -10.63
C LEU A 19 -2.04 14.63 -11.65
N ALA A 20 -2.46 14.68 -12.92
CA ALA A 20 -1.76 15.48 -13.92
C ALA A 20 -1.92 16.98 -13.67
N ALA A 21 -3.14 17.44 -13.35
CA ALA A 21 -3.43 18.84 -13.05
C ALA A 21 -2.67 19.37 -11.83
N MET A 22 -2.42 18.53 -10.82
CA MET A 22 -1.61 18.90 -9.64
C MET A 22 -0.19 19.33 -9.99
N LYS A 23 0.35 18.90 -11.13
CA LYS A 23 1.70 19.28 -11.58
C LYS A 23 1.77 20.72 -12.11
N PHE A 24 0.62 21.37 -12.33
CA PHE A 24 0.55 22.75 -12.82
C PHE A 24 0.20 23.70 -11.66
N PRO A 25 1.05 24.67 -11.30
CA PRO A 25 0.82 25.56 -10.16
C PRO A 25 -0.52 26.31 -10.20
N SER A 26 -1.00 26.66 -11.40
CA SER A 26 -2.28 27.35 -11.59
C SER A 26 -3.50 26.47 -11.30
N MET A 27 -3.34 25.13 -11.33
CA MET A 27 -4.42 24.16 -11.15
C MET A 27 -4.30 23.35 -9.86
N GLU A 28 -3.13 23.37 -9.21
CA GLU A 28 -2.80 22.52 -8.06
C GLU A 28 -3.85 22.61 -6.94
N LYS A 29 -4.14 23.81 -6.44
CA LYS A 29 -5.11 24.00 -5.35
C LYS A 29 -6.51 23.48 -5.71
N ALA A 30 -6.95 23.72 -6.95
CA ALA A 30 -8.23 23.24 -7.43
C ALA A 30 -8.27 21.71 -7.54
N ALA A 31 -7.21 21.11 -8.11
CA ALA A 31 -7.08 19.67 -8.25
C ALA A 31 -7.05 18.96 -6.89
N ILE A 32 -6.29 19.47 -5.91
CA ILE A 32 -6.24 18.93 -4.54
C ILE A 32 -7.61 19.01 -3.87
N THR A 33 -8.30 20.15 -4.01
CA THR A 33 -9.65 20.34 -3.45
C THR A 33 -10.63 19.33 -4.03
N ILE A 34 -10.58 19.10 -5.35
CA ILE A 34 -11.42 18.12 -6.03
C ILE A 34 -11.07 16.70 -5.59
N GLN A 35 -9.79 16.33 -5.57
CA GLN A 35 -9.33 15.00 -5.14
C GLN A 35 -9.78 14.68 -3.72
N THR A 36 -9.70 15.68 -2.82
CA THR A 36 -10.12 15.54 -1.43
C THR A 36 -11.63 15.28 -1.32
N LYS A 37 -12.45 16.02 -2.06
CA LYS A 37 -13.90 15.79 -2.11
C LYS A 37 -14.26 14.40 -2.66
N ARG A 38 -13.50 13.89 -3.63
CA ARG A 38 -13.70 12.53 -4.15
C ARG A 38 -13.41 11.45 -3.11
N ILE A 39 -12.29 11.56 -2.38
CA ILE A 39 -11.97 10.63 -1.30
C ILE A 39 -13.09 10.64 -0.23
N GLN A 40 -13.59 11.83 0.13
CA GLN A 40 -14.74 11.96 1.03
C GLN A 40 -16.00 11.29 0.48
N GLY A 41 -16.25 11.39 -0.82
CA GLY A 41 -17.34 10.69 -1.50
C GLY A 41 -17.22 9.17 -1.40
N TYR A 42 -16.03 8.60 -1.63
CA TYR A 42 -15.80 7.16 -1.47
C TYR A 42 -16.03 6.69 -0.03
N VAL A 43 -15.60 7.49 0.95
CA VAL A 43 -15.87 7.23 2.38
C VAL A 43 -17.37 7.25 2.67
N ALA A 44 -18.10 8.21 2.12
CA ALA A 44 -19.55 8.36 2.34
C ALA A 44 -20.35 7.23 1.69
N ASN A 45 -19.92 6.76 0.52
CA ASN A 45 -20.58 5.69 -0.23
C ASN A 45 -20.17 4.29 0.25
N ASN A 46 -19.31 4.18 1.27
CA ASN A 46 -18.80 2.93 1.78
C ASN A 46 -18.19 2.05 0.67
N GLU A 47 -17.41 2.68 -0.21
CA GLU A 47 -16.73 1.97 -1.29
C GLU A 47 -15.70 0.99 -0.70
N SER A 48 -15.32 -0.04 -1.47
CA SER A 48 -14.27 -0.98 -1.05
C SER A 48 -12.89 -0.31 -1.09
N PRO A 49 -12.06 -0.45 -0.04
CA PRO A 49 -10.66 -0.02 -0.05
C PRO A 49 -9.87 -0.52 -1.26
N GLU A 50 -10.08 -1.76 -1.69
CA GLU A 50 -9.43 -2.32 -2.88
C GLU A 50 -9.80 -1.55 -4.16
N LYS A 51 -11.10 -1.28 -4.38
CA LYS A 51 -11.55 -0.50 -5.55
C LYS A 51 -11.00 0.92 -5.55
N VAL A 52 -11.04 1.58 -4.39
CA VAL A 52 -10.56 2.95 -4.26
C VAL A 52 -9.05 3.03 -4.49
N PHE A 53 -8.28 2.00 -4.12
CA PHE A 53 -6.85 1.94 -4.42
C PHE A 53 -6.59 2.07 -5.93
N GLU A 54 -7.34 1.33 -6.74
CA GLU A 54 -7.25 1.40 -8.20
C GLU A 54 -7.81 2.70 -8.77
N TRP A 55 -8.91 3.22 -8.22
CA TRP A 55 -9.50 4.48 -8.68
C TRP A 55 -8.59 5.66 -8.39
N LEU A 56 -7.88 5.66 -7.26
CA LEU A 56 -6.86 6.65 -6.94
C LEU A 56 -5.56 6.45 -7.73
N ASN A 57 -5.50 5.44 -8.59
CA ASN A 57 -4.34 5.11 -9.43
C ASN A 57 -3.07 4.81 -8.60
N LEU A 58 -3.25 4.31 -7.37
CA LEU A 58 -2.16 3.94 -6.46
C LEU A 58 -1.42 2.67 -6.91
N ASP A 59 -2.03 1.87 -7.77
CA ASP A 59 -1.43 0.70 -8.44
C ASP A 59 -0.39 1.06 -9.51
N ASN A 60 -0.27 2.35 -9.87
CA ASN A 60 0.66 2.84 -10.88
C ASN A 60 1.77 3.77 -10.33
N VAL A 61 1.86 3.97 -9.01
CA VAL A 61 2.86 4.85 -8.39
C VAL A 61 4.26 4.23 -8.43
N GLY A 62 4.36 2.91 -8.43
CA GLY A 62 5.64 2.20 -8.43
C GLY A 62 6.31 2.22 -7.05
N ASP A 63 7.64 2.14 -7.03
CA ASP A 63 8.46 2.03 -5.82
C ASP A 63 8.30 3.20 -4.83
N LYS A 64 7.64 4.29 -5.25
CA LYS A 64 7.35 5.47 -4.42
C LYS A 64 6.02 5.38 -3.67
N LEU A 65 5.29 4.28 -3.75
CA LEU A 65 3.96 4.14 -3.15
C LEU A 65 3.94 4.51 -1.65
N LEU A 66 4.89 4.01 -0.87
CA LEU A 66 4.87 4.19 0.59
C LEU A 66 5.18 5.63 1.04
N ILE A 67 5.71 6.47 0.15
CA ILE A 67 5.93 7.91 0.38
C ILE A 67 4.88 8.79 -0.28
N ASP A 68 3.93 8.18 -1.00
CA ASP A 68 2.92 8.94 -1.71
C ASP A 68 1.88 9.50 -0.72
N PRO A 69 1.64 10.82 -0.69
CA PRO A 69 0.67 11.41 0.24
C PRO A 69 -0.77 10.91 0.04
N LEU A 70 -1.13 10.52 -1.19
CA LEU A 70 -2.44 9.95 -1.50
C LEU A 70 -2.56 8.52 -0.97
N PHE A 71 -1.47 7.76 -0.94
CA PHE A 71 -1.43 6.45 -0.29
C PHE A 71 -1.69 6.55 1.21
N THR A 72 -1.10 7.53 1.90
CA THR A 72 -1.36 7.76 3.34
C THR A 72 -2.84 8.04 3.61
N LYS A 73 -3.46 8.92 2.82
CA LYS A 73 -4.91 9.20 2.91
C LYS A 73 -5.77 7.97 2.64
N TRP A 74 -5.35 7.15 1.68
CA TRP A 74 -6.05 5.90 1.37
C TRP A 74 -5.94 4.87 2.50
N MET A 75 -4.79 4.77 3.19
CA MET A 75 -4.66 3.91 4.37
C MET A 75 -5.57 4.35 5.52
N GLU A 76 -5.68 5.67 5.76
CA GLU A 76 -6.62 6.22 6.75
C GLU A 76 -8.06 5.84 6.41
N TYR A 77 -8.44 6.00 5.15
CA TYR A 77 -9.76 5.58 4.67
C TYR A 77 -9.99 4.05 4.81
N ALA A 78 -9.01 3.20 4.48
CA ALA A 78 -9.14 1.76 4.62
C ALA A 78 -9.35 1.34 6.08
N LYS A 79 -8.66 2.04 7.01
CA LYS A 79 -8.87 1.87 8.45
C LYS A 79 -10.29 2.29 8.85
N ASP A 80 -10.75 3.45 8.43
CA ASP A 80 -12.09 3.96 8.73
C ASP A 80 -13.19 3.05 8.17
N PHE A 81 -12.97 2.52 6.96
CA PHE A 81 -13.86 1.53 6.34
C PHE A 81 -13.98 0.29 7.23
N ASN A 82 -12.87 -0.29 7.68
CA ASN A 82 -12.89 -1.49 8.52
C ASN A 82 -13.53 -1.24 9.90
N GLN A 83 -13.35 -0.04 10.46
CA GLN A 83 -14.01 0.34 11.73
C GLN A 83 -15.53 0.47 11.56
N LYS A 84 -16.00 1.00 10.43
CA LYS A 84 -17.43 1.09 10.11
C LYS A 84 -18.05 -0.25 9.71
N ASN A 85 -17.25 -1.17 9.19
CA ASN A 85 -17.69 -2.48 8.68
C ASN A 85 -17.05 -3.64 9.47
N PRO A 86 -17.32 -3.81 10.77
CA PRO A 86 -16.63 -4.80 11.60
C PRO A 86 -16.87 -6.25 11.16
N LYS A 87 -17.98 -6.53 10.46
CA LYS A 87 -18.32 -7.85 9.91
C LYS A 87 -17.78 -8.09 8.49
N HIS A 88 -17.31 -7.04 7.81
CA HIS A 88 -16.88 -7.06 6.41
C HIS A 88 -15.59 -6.27 6.23
N GLN A 89 -14.61 -6.54 7.10
CA GLN A 89 -13.32 -5.89 7.00
C GLN A 89 -12.57 -6.34 5.74
N GLU A 90 -11.92 -5.40 5.08
CA GLU A 90 -11.08 -5.63 3.92
C GLU A 90 -9.60 -5.45 4.30
N SER A 91 -8.74 -6.30 3.74
CA SER A 91 -7.29 -6.20 3.95
C SER A 91 -6.71 -5.06 3.13
N TRP A 92 -6.23 -4.00 3.79
CA TRP A 92 -5.50 -2.92 3.12
C TRP A 92 -4.17 -3.41 2.50
N PHE A 93 -3.61 -4.53 2.95
CA PHE A 93 -2.38 -5.06 2.35
C PHE A 93 -2.64 -5.79 1.02
N THR A 94 -3.84 -6.34 0.82
CA THR A 94 -4.19 -7.12 -0.39
C THR A 94 -3.99 -6.36 -1.71
N PRO A 95 -4.47 -5.12 -1.91
CA PRO A 95 -4.23 -4.40 -3.16
C PRO A 95 -2.74 -4.12 -3.40
N ILE A 96 -1.97 -3.82 -2.35
CA ILE A 96 -0.51 -3.63 -2.46
C ILE A 96 0.14 -4.93 -2.93
N ARG A 97 -0.17 -6.05 -2.26
CA ARG A 97 0.32 -7.37 -2.60
C ARG A 97 -0.02 -7.75 -4.04
N MET A 98 -1.26 -7.59 -4.46
CA MET A 98 -1.72 -8.00 -5.79
C MET A 98 -1.06 -7.22 -6.93
N LYS A 99 -0.70 -5.95 -6.70
CA LYS A 99 -0.12 -5.09 -7.75
C LYS A 99 1.41 -5.04 -7.72
N TYR A 100 2.02 -5.25 -6.56
CA TYR A 100 3.44 -4.95 -6.34
C TYR A 100 4.29 -6.13 -5.85
N ASN A 101 3.73 -7.33 -5.59
CA ASN A 101 4.56 -8.46 -5.17
C ASN A 101 5.27 -9.17 -6.35
N PRO A 102 6.41 -9.85 -6.09
CA PRO A 102 7.18 -9.82 -4.83
C PRO A 102 8.22 -8.69 -4.79
N GLU A 103 8.87 -8.43 -5.92
CA GLU A 103 10.07 -7.57 -6.03
C GLU A 103 9.81 -6.09 -5.69
N PRO A 104 8.79 -5.41 -6.28
CA PRO A 104 8.50 -4.03 -5.92
C PRO A 104 8.22 -3.81 -4.43
N VAL A 105 7.39 -4.64 -3.78
CA VAL A 105 7.14 -4.51 -2.32
C VAL A 105 8.43 -4.64 -1.51
N MET A 106 9.33 -5.55 -1.88
CA MET A 106 10.62 -5.67 -1.21
C MET A 106 11.46 -4.39 -1.35
N ARG A 107 11.53 -3.81 -2.55
CA ARG A 107 12.27 -2.54 -2.77
C ARG A 107 11.64 -1.38 -2.00
N MET A 108 10.31 -1.29 -1.98
CA MET A 108 9.58 -0.28 -1.21
C MET A 108 9.91 -0.37 0.29
N ILE A 109 9.86 -1.58 0.88
CA ILE A 109 10.19 -1.78 2.29
C ILE A 109 11.65 -1.39 2.55
N LYS A 110 12.59 -1.88 1.74
CA LYS A 110 14.03 -1.56 1.90
C LYS A 110 14.30 -0.06 1.82
N SER A 111 13.70 0.64 0.86
CA SER A 111 13.82 2.09 0.74
C SER A 111 13.21 2.80 1.95
N ALA A 112 12.00 2.42 2.36
CA ALA A 112 11.28 3.09 3.44
C ALA A 112 11.83 2.80 4.84
N MET A 113 12.55 1.69 5.04
CA MET A 113 13.25 1.42 6.30
C MET A 113 14.41 2.39 6.57
N ASN A 114 14.96 3.03 5.53
CA ASN A 114 16.05 3.99 5.65
C ASN A 114 15.56 5.44 5.86
N ASP A 115 14.26 5.69 5.77
CA ASP A 115 13.67 7.01 5.96
C ASP A 115 12.92 7.05 7.32
N PRO A 116 13.43 7.82 8.31
CA PRO A 116 12.83 7.91 9.63
C PRO A 116 11.36 8.38 9.64
N SER A 117 10.94 9.15 8.63
CA SER A 117 9.58 9.70 8.55
C SER A 117 8.53 8.63 8.19
N ILE A 118 8.92 7.56 7.51
CA ILE A 118 8.02 6.51 6.99
C ILE A 118 8.37 5.10 7.46
N VAL A 119 9.44 4.91 8.25
CA VAL A 119 9.86 3.60 8.79
C VAL A 119 8.72 2.85 9.49
N LYS A 120 7.76 3.58 10.08
CA LYS A 120 6.56 2.98 10.71
C LYS A 120 5.66 2.29 9.68
N ILE A 121 5.49 2.88 8.50
CA ILE A 121 4.71 2.30 7.39
C ILE A 121 5.45 1.08 6.84
N ALA A 122 6.77 1.16 6.65
CA ALA A 122 7.58 0.04 6.19
C ALA A 122 7.43 -1.19 7.11
N LYS A 123 7.55 -1.00 8.43
CA LYS A 123 7.34 -2.05 9.44
C LYS A 123 5.92 -2.61 9.44
N LEU A 124 4.93 -1.79 9.09
CA LEU A 124 3.54 -2.23 9.00
C LEU A 124 3.35 -3.14 7.77
N VAL A 125 3.86 -2.74 6.60
CA VAL A 125 3.82 -3.54 5.37
C VAL A 125 4.57 -4.87 5.55
N GLU A 126 5.76 -4.83 6.16
CA GLU A 126 6.54 -6.04 6.44
C GLU A 126 5.78 -7.02 7.35
N ARG A 127 5.09 -6.51 8.38
CA ARG A 127 4.28 -7.32 9.29
C ARG A 127 3.09 -7.97 8.58
N GLU A 128 2.35 -7.22 7.77
CA GLU A 128 1.21 -7.81 7.04
C GLU A 128 1.67 -8.80 5.97
N ARG A 129 2.84 -8.59 5.36
CA ARG A 129 3.46 -9.56 4.47
C ARG A 129 3.80 -10.87 5.22
N SER A 130 4.39 -10.78 6.41
CA SER A 130 4.67 -11.96 7.24
C SER A 130 3.39 -12.68 7.69
N LYS A 131 2.35 -11.95 8.10
CA LYS A 131 1.05 -12.54 8.42
C LYS A 131 0.46 -13.28 7.21
N TYR A 132 0.48 -12.65 6.04
CA TYR A 132 -0.01 -13.29 4.82
C TYR A 132 0.71 -14.61 4.55
N TRP A 133 2.05 -14.66 4.67
CA TRP A 133 2.81 -15.91 4.52
C TRP A 133 2.39 -16.97 5.55
N LEU A 134 2.16 -16.58 6.81
CA LEU A 134 1.66 -17.50 7.85
C LEU A 134 0.26 -18.04 7.48
N ASP A 135 -0.65 -17.16 7.03
CA ASP A 135 -2.01 -17.54 6.62
C ASP A 135 -1.98 -18.51 5.42
N GLN A 136 -1.04 -18.31 4.48
CA GLN A 136 -0.81 -19.22 3.36
C GLN A 136 -0.05 -20.50 3.76
N LYS A 137 0.41 -20.59 5.00
CA LYS A 137 1.27 -21.67 5.51
C LYS A 137 2.54 -21.84 4.66
N ASP A 138 3.11 -20.73 4.20
CA ASP A 138 4.35 -20.73 3.43
C ASP A 138 5.49 -21.32 4.27
N PRO A 139 6.15 -22.41 3.84
CA PRO A 139 7.24 -23.01 4.59
C PRO A 139 8.36 -22.00 4.89
N PRO A 140 8.97 -22.01 6.10
CA PRO A 140 10.05 -21.07 6.42
C PRO A 140 11.21 -21.07 5.42
N ARG A 141 11.50 -22.21 4.77
CA ARG A 141 12.48 -22.28 3.68
C ARG A 141 12.11 -21.41 2.48
N HIS A 142 10.82 -21.29 2.13
CA HIS A 142 10.37 -20.42 1.03
C HIS A 142 10.48 -18.96 1.43
N VAL A 143 10.06 -18.61 2.64
CA VAL A 143 10.20 -17.24 3.16
C VAL A 143 11.67 -16.80 3.22
N PHE A 144 12.59 -17.72 3.52
CA PHE A 144 14.03 -17.46 3.43
C PHE A 144 14.46 -17.01 2.02
N HIS A 145 13.89 -17.63 0.97
CA HIS A 145 14.12 -17.24 -0.42
C HIS A 145 13.39 -15.95 -0.80
N PHE A 146 12.16 -15.73 -0.31
CA PHE A 146 11.39 -14.49 -0.57
C PHE A 146 12.08 -13.24 0.00
N LEU A 147 12.95 -13.43 1.00
CA LEU A 147 13.76 -12.40 1.62
C LEU A 147 15.18 -12.31 1.03
N ASP A 148 15.46 -13.05 -0.06
CA ASP A 148 16.78 -13.15 -0.70
C ASP A 148 17.93 -13.58 0.25
N LEU A 149 17.62 -14.21 1.40
CA LEU A 149 18.64 -14.61 2.36
C LEU A 149 19.54 -15.72 1.81
N ASN A 150 19.04 -16.53 0.88
CA ASN A 150 19.85 -17.52 0.15
C ASN A 150 20.93 -16.89 -0.74
N LYS A 151 20.83 -15.60 -1.05
CA LYS A 151 21.80 -14.85 -1.86
C LYS A 151 22.73 -13.98 -1.01
N ALA A 152 22.50 -13.87 0.29
CA ALA A 152 23.22 -12.95 1.18
C ALA A 152 24.60 -13.47 1.65
N GLY A 153 24.90 -14.75 1.45
CA GLY A 153 26.21 -15.35 1.78
C GLY A 153 26.58 -15.15 3.25
N GLU A 154 27.83 -14.75 3.51
CA GLU A 154 28.33 -14.50 4.88
C GLU A 154 27.58 -13.38 5.62
N LYS A 155 26.91 -12.47 4.90
CA LYS A 155 26.16 -11.36 5.50
C LYS A 155 24.76 -11.76 5.96
N THR A 156 24.33 -12.99 5.71
CA THR A 156 22.97 -13.48 6.01
C THR A 156 22.58 -13.19 7.46
N LEU A 157 23.38 -13.64 8.44
CA LEU A 157 23.06 -13.51 9.86
C LEU A 157 23.08 -12.06 10.36
N ALA A 158 23.79 -11.17 9.66
CA ALA A 158 23.85 -9.75 9.98
C ALA A 158 22.70 -8.92 9.36
N SER A 159 21.95 -9.49 8.40
CA SER A 159 20.87 -8.80 7.71
C SER A 159 19.67 -8.53 8.63
N SER A 160 19.02 -7.37 8.46
CA SER A 160 17.71 -7.11 9.06
C SER A 160 16.66 -8.12 8.61
N ASP A 161 16.75 -8.59 7.36
CA ASP A 161 15.83 -9.58 6.79
C ASP A 161 15.93 -10.94 7.51
N PHE A 162 17.10 -11.28 8.08
CA PHE A 162 17.25 -12.49 8.88
C PHE A 162 16.47 -12.41 10.19
N LYS A 163 16.36 -11.22 10.80
CA LYS A 163 15.52 -11.01 11.99
C LYS A 163 14.04 -11.21 11.67
N VAL A 164 13.60 -10.75 10.49
CA VAL A 164 12.23 -10.96 10.00
C VAL A 164 11.97 -12.44 9.80
N TRP A 165 12.89 -13.15 9.13
CA TRP A 165 12.78 -14.59 8.92
C TRP A 165 12.80 -15.40 10.21
N ALA A 166 13.69 -15.08 11.15
CA ALA A 166 13.79 -15.79 12.43
C ALA A 166 12.50 -15.62 13.25
N LYS A 167 11.93 -14.40 13.25
CA LYS A 167 10.61 -14.17 13.85
C LYS A 167 9.52 -15.00 13.15
N TYR A 168 9.50 -14.99 11.82
CA TYR A 168 8.54 -15.77 11.03
C TYR A 168 8.64 -17.28 11.32
N LEU A 169 9.85 -17.83 11.38
CA LEU A 169 10.10 -19.23 11.71
C LEU A 169 9.52 -19.58 13.09
N ASN A 170 9.74 -18.74 14.09
CA ASN A 170 9.17 -18.94 15.41
C ASN A 170 7.64 -18.89 15.37
N ASP A 171 7.06 -17.86 14.72
CA ASP A 171 5.60 -17.73 14.60
C ASP A 171 4.96 -18.91 13.83
N PHE A 172 5.65 -19.49 12.84
CA PHE A 172 5.16 -20.61 12.05
C PHE A 172 5.14 -21.94 12.82
N ASN A 173 6.03 -22.10 13.80
CA ASN A 173 6.18 -23.33 14.58
C ASN A 173 5.25 -23.41 15.81
N HIS A 174 4.46 -22.36 16.07
CA HIS A 174 3.49 -22.26 17.16
C HIS A 174 2.06 -22.29 16.62
#